data_AF-A0A0A0NFP6-F1
#
_entry.id   AF-A0A0A0NFP6-F1
#
_cell.length_a   1.000
_cell.length_b   1.000
_cell.length_c   1.000
_cell.angle_alpha   90.00
_cell.angle_beta   90.00
_cell.angle_gamma   90.00
#
_symmetry.space_group_name_H-M   'P 1'
#
loop_
_entity.id
_entity.type
_entity.pdbx_description
1 polymer ?
#
loop_
_entity_poly.entity_id
_entity_poly.type
_entity_poly.pdbx_seq_one_letter_code
_entity_poly.pdbx_strand_id
1 'polypeptide(L)'
;MATTAEEARAGLPASRVIRLPGIVLGVGLGGFLDGILLHQLLQWHHMLSGTNHDRIGVRYYNPHTVSGLRMNTVWDGIFHAVCWISVLLGLAILYARVTHDRRRVWGSRVLWGWMLVGWGLFNLVEGMLDHQILGIHHVHGGPEQPWWDAGFLVLGALLVAGGYLLQRGGAPSGPAAPRATGRV
;
A
#
# COMPACT_ATOMS: atom_id res chain seq x y z
N MET A 1 -31.28 -13.32 -20.14
CA MET A 1 -31.21 -12.25 -19.12
C MET A 1 -29.81 -12.13 -18.51
N ALA A 2 -28.74 -12.27 -19.32
CA ALA A 2 -27.33 -12.21 -18.87
C ALA A 2 -26.56 -11.00 -19.45
N THR A 3 -27.20 -10.19 -20.29
CA THR A 3 -26.59 -9.10 -21.07
C THR A 3 -26.32 -7.84 -20.24
N THR A 4 -27.09 -7.59 -19.18
CA THR A 4 -27.03 -6.32 -18.43
C THR A 4 -25.78 -6.18 -17.55
N ALA A 5 -25.20 -7.27 -17.06
CA ALA A 5 -23.99 -7.26 -16.24
C ALA A 5 -22.70 -7.08 -17.07
N GLU A 6 -22.67 -7.61 -18.30
CA GLU A 6 -21.55 -7.40 -19.24
C GLU A 6 -21.57 -5.98 -19.81
N GLU A 7 -22.75 -5.44 -20.15
CA GLU A 7 -22.89 -4.04 -20.59
C GLU A 7 -22.53 -3.04 -19.48
N ALA A 8 -22.89 -3.32 -18.22
CA ALA A 8 -22.49 -2.48 -17.08
C ALA A 8 -20.97 -2.49 -16.82
N ARG A 9 -20.28 -3.59 -17.14
CA ARG A 9 -18.81 -3.68 -17.07
C ARG A 9 -18.11 -3.00 -18.26
N ALA A 10 -18.77 -2.96 -19.42
CA ALA A 10 -18.23 -2.34 -20.63
C ALA A 10 -18.09 -0.81 -20.56
N GLY A 11 -18.72 -0.14 -19.58
CA GLY A 11 -18.76 1.32 -19.46
C GLY A 11 -17.90 1.94 -18.34
N LEU A 12 -17.16 1.16 -17.55
CA LEU A 12 -16.37 1.76 -16.47
C LEU A 12 -15.14 2.49 -17.04
N PRO A 13 -14.93 3.78 -16.72
CA PRO A 13 -13.79 4.51 -17.23
C PRO A 13 -12.49 3.80 -16.83
N ALA A 14 -11.49 3.80 -17.72
CA ALA A 14 -10.22 3.06 -17.54
C ALA A 14 -9.55 3.33 -16.17
N SER A 15 -9.72 4.52 -15.61
CA SER A 15 -9.23 4.87 -14.26
C SER A 15 -9.87 4.04 -13.15
N ARG A 16 -11.15 3.69 -13.26
CA ARG A 16 -11.92 2.90 -12.27
C ARG A 16 -11.55 1.42 -12.31
N VAL A 17 -11.09 0.94 -13.48
CA VAL A 17 -10.61 -0.42 -13.69
C VAL A 17 -9.32 -0.67 -12.89
N ILE A 18 -8.36 0.26 -12.98
CA ILE A 18 -7.02 0.12 -12.36
C ILE A 18 -6.88 0.76 -10.97
N ARG A 19 -7.87 1.52 -10.49
CA ARG A 19 -7.84 2.15 -9.16
C ARG A 19 -7.67 1.15 -8.02
N LEU A 20 -8.57 0.17 -7.92
CA LEU A 20 -8.53 -0.83 -6.84
C LEU A 20 -7.21 -1.63 -6.86
N PRO A 21 -6.80 -2.27 -7.97
CA PRO A 21 -5.54 -3.00 -7.96
C PRO A 21 -4.35 -2.09 -7.67
N GLY A 22 -4.33 -0.84 -8.15
CA GLY A 22 -3.30 0.13 -7.82
C GLY A 22 -3.20 0.40 -6.33
N ILE A 23 -4.33 0.69 -5.66
CA ILE A 23 -4.37 0.93 -4.20
C ILE A 23 -3.89 -0.31 -3.44
N VAL A 24 -4.40 -1.50 -3.78
CA VAL A 24 -4.05 -2.76 -3.09
C VAL A 24 -2.56 -3.09 -3.28
N LEU A 25 -2.02 -2.90 -4.49
CA LEU A 25 -0.57 -3.01 -4.74
C LEU A 25 0.22 -2.01 -3.91
N GLY A 26 -0.25 -0.76 -3.84
CA GLY A 26 0.37 0.31 -3.07
C GLY A 26 0.49 -0.01 -1.59
N VAL A 27 -0.60 -0.51 -0.98
CA VAL A 27 -0.61 -0.95 0.43
C VAL A 27 0.43 -2.04 0.65
N GLY A 28 0.41 -3.10 -0.18
CA GLY A 28 1.33 -4.23 -0.03
C GLY A 28 2.79 -3.85 -0.25
N LEU A 29 3.10 -3.02 -1.26
CA LEU A 29 4.48 -2.58 -1.54
C LEU A 29 4.99 -1.59 -0.49
N GLY A 30 4.13 -0.69 0.00
CA GLY A 30 4.47 0.24 1.08
C GLY A 30 4.82 -0.49 2.36
N GLY A 31 3.96 -1.43 2.78
CA GLY A 31 4.24 -2.26 3.95
C GLY A 31 5.47 -3.17 3.79
N PHE A 32 5.73 -3.70 2.59
CA PHE A 32 6.98 -4.41 2.34
C PHE A 32 8.21 -3.54 2.50
N LEU A 33 8.19 -2.32 1.94
CA LEU A 33 9.35 -1.44 2.05
C LEU A 33 9.59 -1.02 3.49
N ASP A 34 8.52 -0.76 4.24
CA ASP A 34 8.57 -0.51 5.68
C ASP A 34 9.19 -1.69 6.43
N GLY A 35 8.65 -2.89 6.25
CA GLY A 35 9.15 -4.09 6.92
C GLY A 35 10.60 -4.47 6.56
N ILE A 36 10.99 -4.32 5.29
CA ILE A 36 12.37 -4.60 4.88
C ILE A 36 13.31 -3.51 5.38
N LEU A 37 13.03 -2.25 5.09
CA LEU A 37 13.96 -1.17 5.43
C LEU A 37 13.99 -0.90 6.93
N LEU A 38 12.82 -0.70 7.55
CA LEU A 38 12.74 -0.21 8.93
C LEU A 38 12.78 -1.35 9.95
N HIS A 39 12.15 -2.51 9.69
CA HIS A 39 12.20 -3.64 10.64
C HIS A 39 13.46 -4.48 10.49
N GLN A 40 13.91 -4.75 9.27
CA GLN A 40 14.97 -5.76 9.06
C GLN A 40 16.36 -5.16 8.83
N LEU A 41 16.48 -4.17 7.95
CA LEU A 41 17.78 -3.56 7.62
C LEU A 41 18.23 -2.56 8.69
N LEU A 42 17.35 -1.60 9.03
CA LEU A 42 17.65 -0.56 10.00
C LEU A 42 17.30 -0.97 11.43
N GLN A 43 16.34 -1.89 11.60
CA GLN A 43 15.88 -2.39 12.91
C GLN A 43 15.47 -1.25 13.85
N TRP A 44 14.86 -0.20 13.29
CA TRP A 44 14.40 0.96 14.05
C TRP A 44 13.20 0.62 14.92
N HIS A 45 12.35 -0.26 14.41
CA HIS A 45 11.15 -0.73 15.10
C HIS A 45 10.73 -2.09 14.55
N HIS A 46 9.88 -2.77 15.30
CA HIS A 46 9.28 -4.06 14.95
C HIS A 46 7.82 -4.07 15.39
N MET A 47 7.02 -5.02 14.90
CA MET A 47 5.57 -5.08 15.17
C MET A 47 5.19 -4.90 16.65
N LEU A 48 5.99 -5.39 17.61
CA LEU A 48 5.72 -5.29 19.04
C LEU A 48 6.74 -4.44 19.84
N SER A 49 7.60 -3.65 19.17
CA SER A 49 8.67 -2.93 19.87
C SER A 49 8.18 -1.80 20.78
N GLY A 50 6.95 -1.31 20.62
CA GLY A 50 6.33 -0.26 21.44
C GLY A 50 5.50 -0.74 22.63
N THR A 51 5.38 -2.05 22.84
CA THR A 51 4.48 -2.67 23.85
C THR A 51 4.84 -2.36 25.32
N ASN A 52 5.90 -1.62 25.60
CA ASN A 52 6.21 -1.13 26.96
C ASN A 52 5.21 -0.08 27.45
N HIS A 53 4.53 0.62 26.53
CA HIS A 53 3.60 1.72 26.84
C HIS A 53 2.30 1.63 26.03
N ASP A 54 1.93 0.43 25.57
CA ASP A 54 0.70 0.27 24.81
C ASP A 54 -0.57 0.50 25.64
N ARG A 55 -1.68 0.71 24.95
CA ARG A 55 -2.98 1.05 25.55
C ARG A 55 -3.95 -0.13 25.63
N ILE A 56 -3.51 -1.34 25.31
CA ILE A 56 -4.36 -2.53 25.19
C ILE A 56 -3.87 -3.72 26.04
N GLY A 57 -2.78 -3.55 26.80
CA GLY A 57 -2.25 -4.55 27.71
C GLY A 57 -1.51 -5.69 27.03
N VAL A 58 -0.83 -5.43 25.89
CA VAL A 58 0.01 -6.46 25.27
C VAL A 58 1.19 -6.77 26.20
N ARG A 59 1.60 -8.04 26.25
CA ARG A 59 2.82 -8.40 26.97
C ARG A 59 4.02 -7.69 26.34
N TYR A 60 4.79 -6.98 27.15
CA TYR A 60 6.03 -6.36 26.68
C TYR A 60 7.10 -7.41 26.33
N TYR A 61 7.67 -7.26 25.14
CA TYR A 61 8.82 -8.05 24.66
C TYR A 61 9.98 -7.10 24.34
N ASN A 62 11.03 -7.12 25.17
CA ASN A 62 12.19 -6.25 24.97
C ASN A 62 12.90 -6.56 23.63
N PRO A 63 12.90 -5.64 22.65
CA PRO A 63 13.48 -5.88 21.33
C PRO A 63 15.01 -6.00 21.34
N HIS A 64 15.68 -5.71 22.46
CA HIS A 64 17.13 -5.88 22.62
C HIS A 64 17.54 -7.22 23.24
N THR A 65 16.60 -8.17 23.35
CA THR A 65 16.85 -9.52 23.85
C THR A 65 16.58 -10.55 22.75
N VAL A 66 17.25 -11.70 22.81
CA VAL A 66 17.04 -12.78 21.81
C VAL A 66 15.58 -13.25 21.80
N SER A 67 14.93 -13.36 22.96
CA SER A 67 13.53 -13.77 23.04
C SER A 67 12.59 -12.72 22.45
N GLY A 68 12.83 -11.44 22.72
CA GLY A 68 12.04 -10.35 22.15
C GLY A 68 12.24 -10.21 20.64
N LEU A 69 13.47 -10.35 20.14
CA LEU A 69 13.74 -10.38 18.70
C LEU A 69 13.04 -11.55 18.01
N ARG A 70 13.07 -12.76 18.58
CA ARG A 70 12.34 -13.92 18.03
C ARG A 70 10.84 -13.65 17.94
N MET A 71 10.26 -13.04 18.97
CA MET A 71 8.83 -12.70 18.96
C MET A 71 8.53 -11.66 17.88
N ASN A 72 9.31 -10.59 17.83
CA ASN A 72 9.17 -9.55 16.81
C ASN A 72 9.36 -10.10 15.39
N THR A 73 10.34 -10.97 15.16
CA THR A 73 10.55 -11.64 13.86
C THR A 73 9.31 -12.42 13.41
N VAL A 74 8.61 -13.08 14.33
CA VAL A 74 7.36 -13.79 13.99
C VAL A 74 6.27 -12.80 13.56
N TRP A 75 6.09 -11.72 14.32
CA TRP A 75 5.06 -10.72 14.01
C TRP A 75 5.38 -9.91 12.77
N ASP A 76 6.63 -9.54 12.55
CA ASP A 76 7.11 -8.96 11.29
C ASP A 76 6.84 -9.93 10.13
N GLY A 77 7.06 -11.24 10.34
CA GLY A 77 6.74 -12.26 9.34
C GLY A 77 5.25 -12.33 8.99
N ILE A 78 4.37 -12.23 9.99
CA ILE A 78 2.91 -12.14 9.79
C ILE A 78 2.54 -10.87 9.02
N PHE A 79 3.12 -9.73 9.41
CA PHE A 79 2.95 -8.45 8.72
C PHE A 79 3.38 -8.54 7.25
N HIS A 80 4.55 -9.13 6.97
CA HIS A 80 5.03 -9.37 5.62
C HIS A 80 4.14 -10.34 4.85
N ALA A 81 3.57 -11.36 5.49
CA ALA A 81 2.63 -12.27 4.84
C ALA A 81 1.35 -11.53 4.38
N VAL A 82 0.82 -10.62 5.21
CA VAL A 82 -0.32 -9.75 4.83
C VAL A 82 0.05 -8.82 3.69
N CYS A 83 1.23 -8.19 3.73
CA CYS A 83 1.75 -7.37 2.63
C CYS A 83 1.89 -8.18 1.34
N TRP A 84 2.43 -9.39 1.42
CA TRP A 84 2.58 -10.32 0.30
C TRP A 84 1.25 -10.72 -0.32
N ILE A 85 0.28 -11.11 0.49
CA ILE A 85 -1.09 -11.41 0.02
C ILE A 85 -1.70 -10.18 -0.65
N SER A 86 -1.48 -8.99 -0.10
CA SER A 86 -1.98 -7.74 -0.70
C SER A 86 -1.37 -7.51 -2.07
N VAL A 87 -0.05 -7.68 -2.24
CA VAL A 87 0.60 -7.59 -3.56
C VAL A 87 0.02 -8.62 -4.53
N LEU A 88 -0.11 -9.89 -4.12
CA LEU A 88 -0.68 -10.94 -4.97
C LEU A 88 -2.11 -10.63 -5.40
N LEU A 89 -2.96 -10.17 -4.49
CA LEU A 89 -4.33 -9.77 -4.78
C LEU A 89 -4.38 -8.57 -5.72
N GLY A 90 -3.53 -7.57 -5.49
CA GLY A 90 -3.39 -6.41 -6.36
C GLY A 90 -3.02 -6.81 -7.79
N LEU A 91 -2.03 -7.70 -7.94
CA LEU A 91 -1.62 -8.26 -9.24
C LEU A 91 -2.74 -9.09 -9.88
N ALA A 92 -3.41 -9.96 -9.12
CA ALA A 92 -4.48 -10.83 -9.62
C ALA A 92 -5.67 -9.99 -10.12
N ILE A 93 -6.09 -8.97 -9.36
CA ILE A 93 -7.15 -8.05 -9.75
C ILE A 93 -6.73 -7.24 -10.98
N LEU A 94 -5.48 -6.76 -11.05
CA LEU A 94 -4.97 -6.03 -12.22
C LEU A 94 -5.00 -6.93 -13.46
N TYR A 95 -4.49 -8.15 -13.33
CA TYR A 95 -4.44 -9.13 -14.41
C TYR A 95 -5.84 -9.51 -14.92
N ALA A 96 -6.80 -9.72 -14.02
CA ALA A 96 -8.18 -10.05 -14.37
C ALA A 96 -8.90 -8.90 -15.07
N ARG A 97 -8.54 -7.65 -14.76
CA ARG A 97 -9.21 -6.45 -15.29
C ARG A 97 -8.57 -5.86 -16.54
N VAL A 98 -7.27 -6.06 -16.74
CA VAL A 98 -6.52 -5.56 -17.90
C VAL A 98 -6.35 -6.68 -18.93
N THR A 99 -7.25 -6.70 -19.91
CA THR A 99 -7.29 -7.75 -20.95
C THR A 99 -6.51 -7.39 -22.21
N HIS A 100 -6.28 -6.10 -22.46
CA HIS A 100 -5.57 -5.57 -23.63
C HIS A 100 -4.44 -4.62 -23.21
N ASP A 101 -3.41 -4.45 -24.04
CA ASP A 101 -2.30 -3.52 -23.84
C ASP A 101 -1.62 -3.58 -22.44
N ARG A 102 -1.50 -4.79 -21.89
CA ARG A 102 -1.00 -5.03 -20.51
C ARG A 102 0.33 -4.33 -20.20
N ARG A 103 1.26 -4.27 -21.16
CA ARG A 103 2.54 -3.57 -20.98
C ARG A 103 2.38 -2.06 -20.77
N ARG A 104 1.39 -1.44 -21.43
CA ARG A 104 1.16 0.01 -21.39
C ARG A 104 0.65 0.46 -20.02
N VAL A 105 -0.06 -0.42 -19.31
CA VAL A 105 -0.61 -0.12 -17.98
C VAL A 105 0.49 0.16 -16.95
N TRP A 106 1.62 -0.53 -17.03
CA TRP A 106 2.79 -0.29 -16.16
C TRP A 106 3.48 1.05 -16.42
N GLY A 107 3.32 1.65 -17.60
CA GLY A 107 3.77 3.01 -17.91
C GLY A 107 2.76 4.11 -17.55
N SER A 108 1.57 3.73 -17.06
CA SER A 108 0.49 4.68 -16.80
C SER A 108 0.70 5.44 -15.50
N ARG A 109 0.69 6.78 -15.60
CA ARG A 109 0.65 7.69 -14.44
C ARG A 109 -0.54 7.39 -13.51
N VAL A 110 -1.64 6.86 -14.07
CA VAL A 110 -2.85 6.53 -13.31
C VAL A 110 -2.59 5.35 -12.37
N LEU A 111 -1.91 4.28 -12.82
CA LEU A 111 -1.59 3.12 -11.98
C LEU A 111 -0.67 3.55 -10.84
N TRP A 112 0.44 4.21 -11.17
CA TRP A 112 1.43 4.65 -10.18
C TRP A 112 0.85 5.65 -9.19
N GLY A 113 -0.03 6.55 -9.64
CA GLY A 113 -0.74 7.45 -8.73
C GLY A 113 -1.62 6.69 -7.73
N TRP A 114 -2.34 5.65 -8.16
CA TRP A 114 -3.11 4.82 -7.24
C TRP A 114 -2.25 3.94 -6.33
N MET A 115 -1.06 3.49 -6.78
CA MET A 115 -0.09 2.81 -5.92
C MET A 115 0.47 3.74 -4.83
N LEU A 116 0.80 4.98 -5.17
CA LEU A 116 1.20 5.98 -4.18
C LEU A 116 0.09 6.28 -3.17
N VAL A 117 -1.17 6.37 -3.63
CA VAL A 117 -2.32 6.51 -2.74
C VAL A 117 -2.44 5.29 -1.81
N GLY A 118 -2.29 4.07 -2.34
CA GLY A 118 -2.33 2.85 -1.54
C GLY A 118 -1.26 2.82 -0.45
N TRP A 119 -0.02 3.17 -0.79
CA TRP A 119 1.05 3.28 0.19
C TRP A 119 0.75 4.36 1.22
N GLY A 120 0.36 5.56 0.79
CA GLY A 120 0.02 6.62 1.73
C GLY A 120 -1.12 6.24 2.69
N LEU A 121 -2.12 5.49 2.21
CA LEU A 121 -3.19 4.95 3.06
C LEU A 121 -2.67 3.90 4.06
N PHE A 122 -1.73 3.05 3.65
CA PHE A 122 -1.04 2.14 4.57
C PHE A 122 -0.38 2.93 5.72
N ASN A 123 0.45 3.93 5.41
CA ASN A 123 1.11 4.75 6.43
C ASN A 123 0.12 5.46 7.36
N LEU A 124 -0.97 5.99 6.82
CA LEU A 124 -1.96 6.70 7.62
C LEU A 124 -2.74 5.77 8.54
N VAL A 125 -3.13 4.59 8.06
CA VAL A 125 -3.88 3.61 8.85
C VAL A 125 -3.00 3.00 9.92
N GLU A 126 -1.82 2.51 9.54
CA GLU A 126 -0.84 1.92 10.46
C GLU A 126 -0.39 2.97 11.49
N GLY A 127 0.05 4.14 11.06
CA GLY A 127 0.50 5.18 11.98
C GLY A 127 -0.61 5.69 12.92
N MET A 128 -1.86 5.76 12.46
CA MET A 128 -2.98 6.18 13.32
C MET A 128 -3.36 5.08 14.32
N LEU A 129 -3.52 3.84 13.84
CA LEU A 129 -3.96 2.74 14.68
C LEU A 129 -2.82 2.29 15.60
N ASP A 130 -1.69 1.89 15.05
CA ASP A 130 -0.65 1.18 15.77
C ASP A 130 0.24 2.11 16.60
N HIS A 131 0.51 3.34 16.11
CA HIS A 131 1.31 4.32 16.86
C HIS A 131 0.45 5.17 17.80
N GLN A 132 -0.63 5.78 17.30
CA GLN A 132 -1.38 6.77 18.08
C GLN A 132 -2.44 6.14 18.98
N ILE A 133 -3.24 5.20 18.47
CA ILE A 133 -4.35 4.62 19.22
C ILE A 133 -3.86 3.48 20.12
N LEU A 134 -3.16 2.50 19.56
CA LEU A 134 -2.70 1.31 20.27
C LEU A 134 -1.38 1.55 20.99
N GLY A 135 -0.44 2.28 20.37
CA GLY A 135 0.89 2.54 20.93
C GLY A 135 1.76 1.28 21.00
N ILE A 136 1.55 0.32 20.10
CA ILE A 136 2.27 -0.96 20.07
C ILE A 136 3.47 -0.92 19.12
N HIS A 137 3.46 0.03 18.19
CA HIS A 137 4.41 0.18 17.10
C HIS A 137 4.74 1.66 17.01
N HIS A 138 6.01 2.03 16.97
CA HIS A 138 6.41 3.44 16.84
C HIS A 138 7.58 3.50 15.88
N VAL A 139 7.65 4.52 15.02
CA VAL A 139 8.64 4.57 13.93
C VAL A 139 10.08 4.56 14.43
N HIS A 140 10.32 5.19 15.58
CA HIS A 140 11.63 5.14 16.23
C HIS A 140 11.45 5.38 17.73
N GLY A 141 12.08 4.54 18.55
CA GLY A 141 12.05 4.70 20.00
C GLY A 141 12.84 5.93 20.49
N GLY A 142 12.60 6.32 21.75
CA GLY A 142 13.36 7.38 22.42
C GLY A 142 12.61 8.72 22.51
N PRO A 143 13.30 9.81 22.95
CA PRO A 143 12.64 11.07 23.28
C PRO A 143 11.89 11.74 22.12
N GLU A 144 12.38 11.57 20.90
CA GLU A 144 11.83 12.20 19.69
C GLU A 144 10.73 11.37 19.01
N GLN A 145 10.29 10.27 19.63
CA GLN A 145 9.29 9.36 19.08
C GLN A 145 8.03 10.07 18.51
N PRO A 146 7.42 11.06 19.18
CA PRO A 146 6.24 11.74 18.64
C PRO A 146 6.49 12.44 17.29
N TRP A 147 7.71 12.94 17.07
CA TRP A 147 8.07 13.60 15.82
C TRP A 147 8.28 12.61 14.67
N TRP A 148 8.82 11.43 14.97
CA TRP A 148 8.93 10.34 13.99
C TRP A 148 7.56 9.83 13.55
N ASP A 149 6.65 9.61 14.51
CA ASP A 149 5.28 9.19 14.19
C ASP A 149 4.51 10.26 13.41
N ALA A 150 4.68 11.54 13.77
CA ALA A 150 4.10 12.65 13.02
C ALA A 150 4.66 12.74 11.60
N GLY A 151 5.98 12.57 11.43
CA GLY A 151 6.64 12.53 10.13
C GLY A 151 6.12 11.40 9.24
N PHE A 152 5.87 10.23 9.83
CA PHE A 152 5.28 9.09 9.12
C PHE A 152 3.86 9.36 8.61
N LEU A 153 3.01 9.99 9.45
CA LEU A 153 1.67 10.42 9.04
C LEU A 153 1.71 11.51 7.96
N VAL A 154 2.59 12.50 8.10
CA VAL A 154 2.77 13.55 7.10
C VAL A 154 3.22 12.97 5.77
N LEU A 155 4.19 12.04 5.78
CA LEU A 155 4.61 11.32 4.58
C LEU A 155 3.44 10.55 3.95
N GLY A 156 2.64 9.87 4.76
CA GLY A 156 1.42 9.20 4.29
C GLY A 156 0.44 10.15 3.59
N ALA A 157 0.16 11.30 4.19
CA ALA A 157 -0.70 12.33 3.61
C ALA A 157 -0.13 12.89 2.29
N LEU A 158 1.18 13.14 2.23
CA LEU A 158 1.86 13.60 1.03
C LEU A 158 1.83 12.55 -0.10
N LEU A 159 2.00 11.27 0.23
CA LEU A 159 1.86 10.16 -0.73
C LEU A 159 0.43 10.07 -1.28
N VAL A 160 -0.59 10.20 -0.43
CA VAL A 160 -1.99 10.24 -0.87
C VAL A 160 -2.25 11.43 -1.79
N ALA A 161 -1.87 12.64 -1.38
CA ALA A 161 -2.09 13.85 -2.16
C ALA A 161 -1.33 13.81 -3.49
N GLY A 162 -0.04 13.49 -3.46
CA GLY A 162 0.82 13.36 -4.64
C GLY A 162 0.35 12.27 -5.59
N GLY A 163 -0.02 11.10 -5.07
CA GLY A 163 -0.60 10.01 -5.86
C GLY A 163 -1.94 10.38 -6.52
N TYR A 164 -2.80 11.08 -5.78
CA TYR A 164 -4.07 11.57 -6.31
C TYR A 164 -3.88 12.61 -7.42
N LEU A 165 -2.94 13.54 -7.27
CA LEU A 165 -2.60 14.51 -8.32
C LEU A 165 -1.96 13.83 -9.54
N LEU A 166 -1.06 12.86 -9.31
CA LEU A 166 -0.38 12.10 -10.35
C LEU A 166 -1.39 11.35 -11.25
N GLN A 167 -2.37 10.68 -10.65
CA GLN A 167 -3.38 9.96 -11.43
C GLN A 167 -4.32 10.89 -12.21
N ARG A 168 -4.59 12.11 -11.72
CA ARG A 168 -5.38 13.10 -12.48
C ARG A 168 -4.65 13.61 -13.72
N GLY A 169 -3.33 13.68 -13.67
CA GLY A 169 -2.51 14.09 -14.81
C GLY A 169 -2.28 12.99 -15.87
N GLY A 170 -2.82 11.79 -15.67
CA GLY A 170 -2.76 10.71 -16.66
C GLY A 170 -3.98 10.70 -17.57
N ALA A 171 -3.77 10.65 -18.89
CA ALA A 171 -4.87 10.38 -19.81
C ALA A 171 -5.46 8.99 -19.51
N PRO A 172 -6.78 8.83 -19.41
CA PRO A 172 -7.40 7.50 -19.36
C PRO A 172 -6.92 6.74 -20.58
N SER A 173 -6.32 5.57 -20.39
CA SER A 173 -5.99 4.69 -21.51
C SER A 173 -7.29 4.16 -22.10
N GLY A 174 -7.93 4.96 -22.95
CA GLY A 174 -9.04 4.52 -23.80
C GLY A 174 -8.52 3.60 -24.90
N PRO A 175 -9.35 2.65 -25.37
CA PRO A 175 -8.99 1.79 -26.49
C PRO A 175 -8.56 2.67 -27.68
N ALA A 176 -7.40 2.37 -28.27
CA ALA A 176 -6.94 3.08 -29.45
C ALA A 176 -8.02 3.04 -30.52
N ALA A 177 -8.40 4.21 -31.05
CA ALA A 177 -9.32 4.29 -32.18
C ALA A 177 -8.80 3.39 -33.31
N PRO A 178 -9.66 2.61 -34.00
CA PRO A 178 -9.22 1.79 -35.10
C PRO A 178 -8.50 2.67 -36.13
N ARG A 179 -7.26 2.32 -36.46
CA ARG A 179 -6.56 2.93 -37.59
C ARG A 179 -7.47 2.75 -38.80
N ALA A 180 -7.95 3.87 -39.34
CA ALA A 180 -8.66 3.87 -40.61
C ALA A 180 -7.74 3.24 -41.64
N THR A 181 -8.02 1.99 -42.01
CA THR A 181 -7.45 1.38 -43.20
C THR A 181 -8.07 2.11 -44.36
N GLY A 182 -7.34 3.11 -44.87
CA GLY A 182 -7.66 3.76 -46.14
C GLY A 182 -7.74 2.67 -47.21
N ARG A 183 -8.95 2.44 -47.72
CA ARG A 183 -9.14 1.74 -48.98
C ARG A 183 -8.78 2.73 -50.09
N VAL A 184 -7.80 2.34 -50.90
CA VAL A 184 -7.63 2.80 -52.29
C VAL A 184 -8.32 1.77 -53.17
#